data_AF-A0A2T3NKI1-F1
#
_entry.id   AF-A0A2T3NKI1-F1
#
_cell.length_a   1.000
_cell.length_b   1.000
_cell.length_c   1.000
_cell.angle_alpha   90.00
_cell.angle_beta   90.00
_cell.angle_gamma   90.00
#
_symmetry.space_group_name_H-M   'P 1'
#
loop_
_entity.id
_entity.type
_entity.pdbx_description
1 polymer ?
#
loop_
_entity_poly.entity_id
_entity_poly.type
_entity_poly.pdbx_seq_one_letter_code
_entity_poly.pdbx_strand_id
1 'polypeptide(L)'
;MHLKQGIYLFFYHLRAFFELTFKPLFGLITVGLILSAILIQSPSTRIEGGLVLAGCIVTAFWITIVRYYYSAILRWSDTRQKTSAVIEFPRQSDD
;
A
#
# COMPACT_ATOMS: atom_id res chain seq x y z
N MET A 1 15.97 -1.63 -16.07
CA MET A 1 14.55 -1.76 -16.47
C MET A 1 13.80 -2.83 -15.67
N HIS A 2 14.40 -4.01 -15.42
CA HIS A 2 13.74 -5.13 -14.72
C HIS A 2 13.21 -4.83 -13.30
N LEU A 3 13.93 -4.06 -12.49
CA LEU A 3 13.50 -3.73 -11.10
C LEU A 3 12.17 -2.99 -11.06
N LYS A 4 11.99 -1.97 -11.91
CA LYS A 4 10.74 -1.18 -11.96
C LYS A 4 9.56 -2.04 -12.40
N GLN A 5 9.79 -2.93 -13.37
CA GLN A 5 8.79 -3.84 -13.89
C GLN A 5 8.37 -4.87 -12.82
N GLY A 6 9.31 -5.37 -12.02
CA GLY A 6 9.03 -6.22 -10.87
C GLY A 6 8.22 -5.51 -9.79
N ILE A 7 8.57 -4.26 -9.44
CA ILE A 7 7.81 -3.45 -8.49
C ILE A 7 6.38 -3.20 -9.01
N TYR A 8 6.23 -2.84 -10.28
CA TYR A 8 4.93 -2.65 -10.90
C TYR A 8 4.07 -3.92 -10.81
N LEU A 9 4.63 -5.07 -11.21
CA LEU A 9 3.90 -6.34 -11.23
C LEU A 9 3.46 -6.77 -9.81
N PHE A 10 4.35 -6.59 -8.83
CA PHE A 10 4.09 -6.89 -7.42
C PHE A 10 2.96 -6.02 -6.85
N PHE A 11 3.08 -4.70 -7.02
CA PHE A 11 2.03 -3.79 -6.57
C PHE A 11 0.72 -4.09 -7.30
N TYR A 12 0.74 -4.27 -8.62
CA TYR A 12 -0.44 -4.58 -9.42
C TYR A 12 -1.20 -5.82 -8.92
N HIS A 13 -0.50 -6.91 -8.61
CA HIS A 13 -1.13 -8.12 -8.05
C HIS A 13 -1.68 -7.88 -6.64
N LEU A 14 -0.98 -7.10 -5.84
CA LEU A 14 -1.41 -6.75 -4.49
C LEU A 14 -2.54 -5.72 -4.45
N ARG A 15 -2.99 -5.16 -5.58
CA ARG A 15 -4.05 -4.14 -5.61
C ARG A 15 -5.32 -4.63 -4.95
N ALA A 16 -5.83 -5.75 -5.43
CA ALA A 16 -7.06 -6.35 -4.90
C ALA A 16 -6.88 -6.75 -3.44
N PHE A 17 -5.71 -7.27 -3.08
CA PHE A 17 -5.36 -7.58 -1.70
C PHE A 17 -5.40 -6.33 -0.81
N PHE A 18 -4.75 -5.23 -1.18
CA PHE A 18 -4.78 -4.02 -0.36
C PHE A 18 -6.19 -3.42 -0.26
N GLU A 19 -6.98 -3.41 -1.34
CA GLU A 19 -8.35 -2.91 -1.29
C GLU A 19 -9.26 -3.75 -0.38
N LEU A 20 -9.17 -5.08 -0.43
CA LEU A 20 -9.94 -5.96 0.46
C LEU A 20 -9.44 -5.91 1.90
N THR A 21 -8.13 -5.99 2.10
CA THR A 21 -7.52 -6.19 3.42
C THR A 21 -7.42 -4.88 4.21
N PHE A 22 -7.55 -3.71 3.57
CA PHE A 22 -7.50 -2.41 4.26
C PHE A 22 -8.56 -2.25 5.35
N LYS A 23 -9.84 -2.53 5.04
CA LYS A 23 -10.94 -2.42 6.00
C LYS A 23 -10.75 -3.33 7.22
N PRO A 24 -10.48 -4.64 7.07
CA PRO A 24 -10.25 -5.52 8.22
C PRO A 24 -8.97 -5.17 8.97
N LEU A 25 -7.88 -4.75 8.31
CA LEU A 25 -6.67 -4.29 9.00
C LEU A 25 -6.93 -3.03 9.83
N PHE A 26 -7.68 -2.08 9.30
CA PHE A 26 -8.05 -0.88 10.06
C PHE A 26 -8.93 -1.23 11.27
N GLY A 27 -9.86 -2.17 11.10
CA GLY A 27 -10.65 -2.74 12.20
C GLY A 27 -9.76 -3.39 13.27
N LEU A 28 -8.79 -4.21 12.85
CA LEU A 28 -7.83 -4.87 13.74
C LEU A 28 -6.98 -3.86 14.52
N ILE A 29 -6.49 -2.81 13.85
CA ILE A 29 -5.76 -1.71 14.49
C ILE A 29 -6.63 -1.02 15.53
N THR A 30 -7.89 -0.74 15.20
CA THR A 30 -8.83 -0.08 16.13
C THR A 30 -9.02 -0.91 17.40
N VAL A 31 -9.22 -2.22 17.25
CA VAL A 31 -9.31 -3.15 18.39
C VAL A 31 -8.00 -3.18 19.17
N GLY A 32 -6.85 -3.23 18.49
CA GLY A 32 -5.52 -3.23 19.11
C GLY A 32 -5.24 -1.96 19.91
N LEU A 33 -5.66 -0.80 19.42
CA LEU A 33 -5.55 0.48 20.14
C LEU A 33 -6.39 0.51 21.40
N ILE A 34 -7.63 0.02 21.34
CA ILE A 34 -8.51 -0.07 22.52
C ILE A 34 -7.90 -1.02 23.55
N LEU A 35 -7.44 -2.19 23.12
CA LEU A 35 -6.82 -3.17 24.00
C LEU A 35 -5.54 -2.63 24.65
N SER A 36 -4.71 -1.95 23.87
CA SER A 36 -3.50 -1.29 24.35
C SER A 36 -3.82 -0.21 25.40
N ALA A 37 -4.85 0.61 25.17
CA ALA A 37 -5.27 1.63 26.12
C ALA A 37 -5.70 1.01 27.46
N ILE A 38 -6.38 -0.15 27.45
CA ILE A 38 -6.75 -0.89 28.65
C ILE A 38 -5.50 -1.45 29.34
N LEU A 39 -4.59 -2.09 28.59
CA LEU A 39 -3.36 -2.70 29.12
C LEU A 39 -2.43 -1.67 29.78
N ILE A 40 -2.34 -0.45 29.25
CA ILE A 40 -1.49 0.62 29.79
C ILE A 40 -1.97 1.12 31.15
N GLN A 41 -3.26 0.97 31.47
CA GLN A 41 -3.81 1.38 32.77
C GLN A 41 -3.37 0.44 33.90
N SER A 42 -3.07 -0.83 33.60
CA SER A 42 -2.55 -1.76 34.61
C SER A 42 -1.03 -1.63 34.73
N PRO A 43 -0.49 -1.46 35.95
CA PRO A 43 0.96 -1.35 36.15
C PRO A 43 1.71 -2.65 35.81
N SER A 44 1.04 -3.81 35.86
CA SER A 44 1.66 -5.10 35.52
C SER A 44 1.83 -5.30 34.01
N THR A 45 1.01 -4.65 33.18
CA THR A 45 0.98 -4.85 31.72
C THR A 45 1.33 -3.58 30.93
N ARG A 46 1.88 -2.58 31.60
CA ARG A 46 2.11 -1.25 31.02
C ARG A 46 3.11 -1.29 29.86
N ILE A 47 4.15 -2.12 29.96
CA ILE A 47 5.19 -2.23 28.94
C ILE A 47 4.63 -2.94 27.71
N GLU A 48 3.91 -4.04 27.90
CA GLU A 48 3.25 -4.81 26.86
C GLU A 48 2.19 -3.97 26.14
N GLY A 49 1.38 -3.24 26.90
CA GLY A 49 0.41 -2.28 26.36
C GLY A 49 1.09 -1.22 25.48
N GLY A 50 2.24 -0.70 25.91
CA GLY A 50 3.05 0.24 25.13
C GLY A 50 3.61 -0.35 23.83
N LEU A 51 4.07 -1.60 23.86
CA LEU A 51 4.54 -2.31 22.66
C LEU A 51 3.40 -2.54 21.66
N VAL A 52 2.23 -2.94 22.13
CA VAL A 52 1.03 -3.09 21.29
C VAL A 52 0.61 -1.75 20.69
N LEU A 53 0.69 -0.66 21.47
CA LEU A 53 0.41 0.70 20.98
C LEU A 53 1.34 1.07 19.82
N ALA A 54 2.64 0.91 20.04
CA ALA A 54 3.66 1.23 19.04
C ALA A 54 3.47 0.39 17.77
N GLY A 55 3.20 -0.90 17.91
CA GLY A 55 2.89 -1.78 16.78
C GLY A 55 1.66 -1.32 15.99
N CYS A 56 0.58 -0.94 16.69
CA CYS A 56 -0.63 -0.42 16.05
C CYS A 56 -0.36 0.88 15.29
N ILE A 57 0.40 1.81 15.87
CA ILE A 57 0.75 3.09 15.24
C ILE A 57 1.61 2.87 13.99
N VAL A 58 2.66 2.05 14.08
CA VAL A 58 3.53 1.73 12.94
C VAL A 58 2.74 1.05 11.82
N THR A 59 1.86 0.11 12.15
CA THR A 59 1.03 -0.58 11.16
C THR A 59 0.02 0.38 10.51
N ALA A 60 -0.62 1.25 11.29
CA ALA A 60 -1.52 2.27 10.77
C ALA A 60 -0.80 3.24 9.83
N PHE A 61 0.39 3.68 10.21
CA PHE A 61 1.23 4.56 9.40
C PHE A 61 1.64 3.89 8.09
N TRP A 62 2.11 2.64 8.15
CA TRP A 62 2.46 1.84 6.98
C TRP A 62 1.28 1.73 6.01
N ILE A 63 0.12 1.32 6.50
CA ILE A 63 -1.08 1.15 5.68
C ILE A 63 -1.53 2.48 5.05
N THR A 64 -1.42 3.58 5.80
CA THR A 64 -1.76 4.92 5.31
C THR A 64 -0.82 5.38 4.20
N ILE A 65 0.50 5.22 4.40
CA ILE A 65 1.50 5.52 3.38
C ILE A 65 1.25 4.70 2.14
N VAL A 66 1.10 3.37 2.29
CA VAL A 66 0.87 2.48 1.16
C VAL A 66 -0.36 2.96 0.41
N ARG A 67 -1.49 3.21 1.06
CA ARG A 67 -2.72 3.69 0.41
C ARG A 67 -2.55 5.02 -0.32
N TYR A 68 -1.87 5.98 0.28
CA TYR A 68 -1.71 7.32 -0.29
C TYR A 68 -0.75 7.31 -1.49
N TYR A 69 0.39 6.63 -1.35
CA TYR A 69 1.42 6.57 -2.38
C TYR A 69 1.22 5.43 -3.38
N TYR A 70 0.26 4.53 -3.18
CA TYR A 70 0.01 3.37 -4.03
C TYR A 70 -0.05 3.74 -5.51
N SER A 71 -0.91 4.72 -5.85
CA SER A 71 -1.11 5.20 -7.22
C SER A 71 0.14 5.89 -7.77
N ALA A 72 0.87 6.61 -6.93
CA ALA A 72 2.12 7.27 -7.32
C ALA A 72 3.23 6.24 -7.62
N ILE A 73 3.34 5.19 -6.79
CA ILE A 73 4.28 4.08 -6.97
C ILE A 73 3.98 3.33 -8.27
N LEU A 74 2.70 3.01 -8.52
CA LEU A 74 2.28 2.38 -9.77
C LEU A 74 2.62 3.25 -10.99
N ARG A 75 2.30 4.55 -10.96
CA ARG A 75 2.60 5.46 -12.06
C ARG A 75 4.10 5.64 -12.29
N TRP A 76 4.91 5.68 -11.23
CA TRP A 76 6.36 5.81 -11.34
C TRP A 76 7.05 4.52 -11.83
N SER A 77 6.46 3.37 -11.51
CA SER A 77 6.96 2.04 -11.91
C SER A 77 6.45 1.59 -13.27
N ASP A 78 5.38 2.20 -13.79
CA ASP A 78 4.85 1.94 -15.12
C ASP A 78 5.85 2.38 -16.21
N THR A 79 6.50 1.39 -16.83
CA THR A 79 7.43 1.61 -17.93
C THR A 79 6.74 1.67 -19.30
N ARG A 80 5.42 1.39 -19.39
CA ARG A 80 4.67 1.40 -20.66
C ARG A 80 4.48 2.80 -21.22
N GLN A 81 4.49 3.83 -20.36
CA GLN A 81 4.38 5.23 -20.82
C GLN A 81 5.66 5.76 -21.51
N LYS A 82 6.78 5.05 -21.43
CA LYS A 82 8.09 5.55 -21.92
C LYS A 82 8.49 5.04 -23.30
N THR A 83 7.71 4.20 -23.96
CA THR A 83 8.11 3.62 -25.24
C THR A 83 6.99 3.78 -26.25
N SER A 84 7.11 4.81 -27.08
CA SER A 84 6.90 4.74 -28.53
C SER A 84 5.71 3.88 -28.99
N ALA A 85 4.52 4.08 -28.42
CA ALA A 85 3.30 3.38 -28.81
C ALA A 85 2.39 4.23 -29.70
N VAL A 86 2.95 5.25 -30.36
CA VAL A 86 2.31 5.83 -31.55
C VAL A 86 2.79 4.99 -32.72
N ILE A 87 2.05 3.94 -33.02
CA ILE A 87 2.12 3.32 -34.34
C ILE A 87 1.47 4.36 -35.26
N GLU A 88 2.28 5.21 -35.89
CA GLU A 88 1.81 6.01 -37.02
C GLU A 88 1.47 5.00 -38.13
N PHE A 89 0.18 4.74 -38.31
CA PHE A 89 -0.28 4.01 -39.48
C PHE A 89 0.08 4.84 -40.72
N PRO A 90 0.82 4.29 -41.70
CA PRO A 90 1.09 5.02 -42.93
C PRO A 90 -0.26 5.40 -43.56
N ARG A 91 -0.46 6.70 -43.82
CA ARG A 91 -1.59 7.17 -44.63
C ARG A 91 -1.51 6.44 -45.96
N GLN A 92 -2.52 5.61 -46.21
CA GLN A 92 -2.76 5.03 -47.53
C GLN A 92 -3.00 6.21 -48.48
N SER A 93 -2.05 6.45 -49.37
CA SER A 93 -2.19 7.41 -50.47
C SER A 93 -3.17 6.79 -51.47
N ASP A 94 -4.38 7.33 -51.51
CA ASP A 94 -5.33 7.08 -52.59
C ASP A 94 -4.83 7.83 -53.83
N ASP A 95 -4.26 7.07 -54.78
CA ASP A 95 -4.05 7.45 -56.17
C ASP A 95 -5.38 7.32 -56.96
#